data_AF-A0A5N8WKK7-F1
#
_entry.id   AF-A0A5N8WKK7-F1
#
_cell.length_a   1.000
_cell.length_b   1.000
_cell.length_c   1.000
_cell.angle_alpha   90.00
_cell.angle_beta   90.00
_cell.angle_gamma   90.00
#
_symmetry.space_group_name_H-M   'P 1'
#
loop_
_entity.id
_entity.type
_entity.pdbx_description
1 polymer ?
#
loop_
_entity_poly.entity_id
_entity_poly.type
_entity_poly.pdbx_seq_one_letter_code
_entity_poly.pdbx_strand_id
1 'polypeptide(L)'
;MAQEDPEHQRFGSSHHGYRLRPPLAEETIRSFEQRHGVKLPDSYRSFLKDVADGGAGPAYGLLGLTEEVDGEEALHDLREESRRTDFLATPFPHTRAWSGPGRNGNASYSVKGSLVIGECGCGTFSRLVITGRNVGHVWFDDPGWGGLTPGPDFRDWYSAWLAAA
;
A
#
# COMPACT_ATOMS: atom_id res chain seq x y z
N MET A 1 17.93 8.02 -8.36
CA MET A 1 17.17 8.61 -7.22
C MET A 1 18.00 9.48 -6.29
N ALA A 2 18.55 9.03 -5.16
CA ALA A 2 19.17 9.93 -4.17
C ALA A 2 20.34 10.78 -4.70
N GLN A 3 21.13 10.24 -5.62
CA GLN A 3 22.22 10.99 -6.28
C GLN A 3 21.72 12.04 -7.27
N GLU A 4 20.51 11.86 -7.81
CA GLU A 4 19.89 12.72 -8.81
C GLU A 4 18.94 13.76 -8.19
N ASP A 5 18.65 13.62 -6.90
CA ASP A 5 17.81 14.54 -6.12
C ASP A 5 18.41 14.78 -4.72
N PRO A 6 19.61 15.38 -4.64
CA PRO A 6 20.31 15.59 -3.37
C PRO A 6 19.59 16.56 -2.43
N GLU A 7 18.78 17.45 -2.99
CA GLU A 7 18.01 18.49 -2.27
C GLU A 7 16.57 18.04 -1.95
N HIS A 8 16.19 16.78 -2.25
CA HIS A 8 14.85 16.23 -2.00
C HIS A 8 13.70 17.07 -2.58
N GLN A 9 13.85 17.53 -3.82
CA GLN A 9 12.86 18.34 -4.53
C GLN A 9 11.72 17.52 -5.14
N ARG A 10 11.92 16.20 -5.32
CA ARG A 10 10.84 15.34 -5.82
C ARG A 10 9.75 15.20 -4.77
N PHE A 11 8.49 15.20 -5.19
CA PHE A 11 7.36 15.09 -4.28
C PHE A 11 7.49 13.85 -3.37
N GLY A 12 7.39 14.08 -2.06
CA GLY A 12 7.50 13.05 -1.02
C GLY A 12 8.93 12.62 -0.66
N SER A 13 9.94 12.98 -1.45
CA SER A 13 11.34 12.60 -1.20
C SER A 13 11.91 13.20 0.09
N SER A 14 11.44 14.37 0.52
CA SER A 14 11.80 14.97 1.80
C SER A 14 11.25 14.20 3.01
N HIS A 15 10.23 13.34 2.78
CA HIS A 15 9.60 12.53 3.82
C HIS A 15 10.37 11.22 4.03
N HIS A 16 10.58 10.44 2.96
CA HIS A 16 11.23 9.13 3.07
C HIS A 16 12.75 9.18 2.85
N GLY A 17 13.31 10.29 2.33
CA GLY A 17 14.76 10.50 2.16
C GLY A 17 15.47 9.44 1.31
N TYR A 18 14.74 8.80 0.40
CA TYR A 18 15.17 7.60 -0.33
C TYR A 18 15.70 6.44 0.54
N ARG A 19 15.30 6.37 1.81
CA ARG A 19 15.74 5.33 2.75
C ARG A 19 14.78 4.14 2.74
N LEU A 20 15.32 2.96 2.51
CA LEU A 20 14.60 1.71 2.70
C LEU A 20 14.71 1.26 4.16
N ARG A 21 13.63 0.67 4.67
CA ARG A 21 13.66 -0.09 5.93
C ARG A 21 14.33 -1.44 5.67
N PRO A 22 14.95 -2.08 6.68
CA PRO A 22 15.54 -3.40 6.50
C PRO A 22 14.52 -4.43 6.00
N PRO A 23 14.93 -5.42 5.19
CA PRO A 23 14.06 -6.54 4.84
C PRO A 23 13.64 -7.37 6.05
N LEU A 24 12.52 -8.08 5.93
CA LEU A 24 11.97 -8.95 6.95
C LEU A 24 12.57 -10.36 6.88
N ALA A 25 12.73 -10.96 8.05
CA ALA A 25 12.99 -12.39 8.14
C ALA A 25 11.79 -13.20 7.61
N GLU A 26 12.09 -14.33 6.97
CA GLU A 26 11.10 -15.29 6.46
C GLU A 26 10.06 -15.67 7.53
N GLU A 27 10.49 -15.84 8.78
CA GLU A 27 9.62 -16.21 9.89
C GLU A 27 8.63 -15.10 10.27
N THR A 28 9.03 -13.83 10.16
CA THR A 28 8.15 -12.69 10.39
C THR A 28 7.05 -12.64 9.34
N ILE A 29 7.42 -12.84 8.07
CA ILE A 29 6.46 -12.89 6.95
C ILE A 29 5.49 -14.07 7.15
N ARG A 30 6.00 -15.27 7.45
CA ARG A 30 5.17 -16.45 7.72
C ARG A 30 4.24 -16.24 8.91
N SER A 31 4.71 -15.60 9.97
CA SER A 31 3.91 -15.31 11.16
C SER A 31 2.76 -14.36 10.83
N PHE A 32 2.98 -13.36 9.98
CA PHE A 32 1.93 -12.48 9.48
C PHE A 32 0.89 -13.27 8.67
N GLU A 33 1.33 -14.05 7.69
CA GLU A 33 0.47 -14.89 6.85
C GLU A 33 -0.41 -15.83 7.70
N GLN A 34 0.19 -16.50 8.69
CA GLN A 34 -0.51 -17.40 9.61
C GLN A 34 -1.52 -16.67 10.51
N ARG A 35 -1.12 -15.54 11.10
CA ARG A 35 -1.99 -14.74 11.99
C ARG A 35 -3.26 -14.27 11.27
N HIS A 36 -3.12 -13.87 10.01
CA HIS A 36 -4.23 -13.33 9.23
C HIS A 36 -4.92 -14.38 8.35
N GLY A 37 -4.41 -15.62 8.30
CA GLY A 37 -4.99 -16.69 7.48
C GLY A 37 -4.95 -16.39 5.98
N VAL A 38 -3.93 -15.65 5.52
CA VAL A 38 -3.76 -15.22 4.13
C VAL A 38 -2.39 -15.64 3.60
N LYS A 39 -2.22 -15.54 2.28
CA LYS A 39 -0.89 -15.55 1.65
C LYS A 39 -0.63 -14.18 1.07
N LEU A 40 0.56 -13.64 1.30
CA LEU A 40 0.95 -12.39 0.67
C LEU A 40 1.19 -12.61 -0.82
N PRO A 41 0.91 -11.61 -1.68
CA PRO A 41 1.23 -11.71 -3.11
C PRO A 41 2.73 -11.93 -3.33
N ASP A 42 3.10 -12.79 -4.29
CA ASP A 42 4.49 -13.24 -4.49
C ASP A 42 5.48 -12.08 -4.68
N SER A 43 5.11 -11.06 -5.47
CA SER A 43 5.92 -9.88 -5.74
C SER A 43 6.18 -9.05 -4.48
N TYR A 44 5.14 -8.78 -3.70
CA TYR A 44 5.25 -8.06 -2.43
C TYR A 44 6.00 -8.88 -1.37
N ARG A 45 5.73 -10.18 -1.28
CA ARG A 45 6.41 -11.08 -0.35
C ARG A 45 7.92 -11.13 -0.61
N SER A 46 8.33 -11.20 -1.88
CA SER A 46 9.74 -11.16 -2.28
C SER A 46 10.37 -9.81 -1.95
N PHE A 47 9.66 -8.71 -2.20
CA PHE A 47 10.12 -7.38 -1.82
C PHE A 47 10.36 -7.26 -0.31
N LEU A 48 9.43 -7.72 0.52
CA LEU A 48 9.57 -7.69 1.98
C LEU A 48 10.80 -8.46 2.45
N LYS A 49 11.07 -9.62 1.84
CA LYS A 49 12.16 -10.51 2.25
C LYS A 49 13.53 -10.03 1.77
N ASP A 50 13.60 -9.56 0.53
CA ASP A 50 14.88 -9.37 -0.16
C ASP A 50 15.24 -7.89 -0.35
N VAL A 51 14.27 -6.98 -0.25
CA VAL A 51 14.47 -5.55 -0.53
C VAL A 51 14.23 -4.68 0.71
N ALA A 52 13.02 -4.67 1.26
CA ALA A 52 12.68 -3.77 2.37
C ALA A 52 11.33 -4.08 3.03
N ASP A 53 11.23 -3.81 4.33
CA ASP A 53 9.94 -3.64 5.03
C ASP A 53 9.42 -2.20 4.89
N GLY A 54 9.30 -1.67 3.67
CA GLY A 54 8.85 -0.30 3.42
C GLY A 54 9.97 0.75 3.37
N GLY A 55 9.61 2.01 3.61
CA GLY A 55 10.48 3.18 3.44
C GLY A 55 10.27 3.86 2.09
N ALA A 56 11.35 4.09 1.34
CA ALA A 56 11.29 4.81 0.07
C ALA A 56 10.31 4.18 -0.93
N GLY A 57 9.44 5.01 -1.49
CA GLY A 57 8.40 4.60 -2.42
C GLY A 57 7.65 5.80 -2.98
N PRO A 58 6.60 5.58 -3.79
CA PRO A 58 5.76 6.64 -4.32
C PRO A 58 5.22 7.58 -3.25
N ALA A 59 5.08 8.86 -3.59
CA ALA A 59 4.56 9.89 -2.70
C ALA A 59 5.25 9.86 -1.31
N TYR A 60 4.51 9.69 -0.22
CA TYR A 60 5.08 9.71 1.13
C TYR A 60 5.87 8.46 1.50
N GLY A 61 5.95 7.47 0.60
CA GLY A 61 6.70 6.25 0.76
C GLY A 61 5.80 5.01 0.89
N LEU A 62 6.47 3.89 1.12
CA LEU A 62 5.85 2.58 1.32
C LEU A 62 5.81 2.26 2.82
N LEU A 63 4.61 2.03 3.35
CA LEU A 63 4.41 1.58 4.72
C LEU A 63 4.90 0.14 4.88
N GLY A 64 5.76 -0.08 5.87
CA GLY A 64 6.29 -1.41 6.19
C GLY A 64 5.24 -2.34 6.76
N LEU A 65 5.27 -3.62 6.39
CA LEU A 65 4.32 -4.62 6.90
C LEU A 65 4.32 -4.69 8.43
N THR A 66 5.46 -4.44 9.08
CA THR A 66 5.59 -4.43 10.55
C THR A 66 5.62 -3.04 11.17
N GLU A 67 5.46 -1.99 10.36
CA GLU A 67 5.46 -0.61 10.83
C GLU A 67 4.20 -0.29 11.64
N GLU A 68 4.40 0.32 12.81
CA GLU A 68 3.34 0.94 13.60
C GLU A 68 3.18 2.38 13.13
N VAL A 69 1.94 2.82 13.00
CA VAL A 69 1.58 4.18 12.59
C VAL A 69 1.13 4.92 13.84
N ASP A 70 1.53 6.18 14.02
CA ASP A 70 1.11 6.97 15.18
C ASP A 70 -0.42 7.13 15.20
N GLY A 71 -1.03 7.04 16.38
CA GLY A 71 -2.48 7.19 16.57
C GLY A 71 -3.03 8.55 16.16
N GLU A 72 -2.19 9.58 16.04
CA GLU A 72 -2.59 10.90 15.55
C GLU A 72 -2.63 11.00 14.01
N GLU A 73 -2.08 10.02 13.29
CA GLU A 73 -2.08 10.02 11.83
C GLU A 73 -3.41 9.52 11.24
N ALA A 74 -3.86 10.15 10.17
CA ALA A 74 -5.07 9.73 9.44
C ALA A 74 -4.98 8.29 8.90
N LEU A 75 -3.76 7.77 8.74
CA LEU A 75 -3.50 6.40 8.32
C LEU A 75 -3.74 5.35 9.41
N HIS A 76 -3.72 5.73 10.69
CA HIS A 76 -3.80 4.79 11.81
C HIS A 76 -5.03 3.88 11.71
N ASP A 77 -6.22 4.47 11.62
CA ASP A 77 -7.48 3.72 11.61
C ASP A 77 -7.60 2.81 10.37
N LEU A 78 -7.14 3.30 9.22
CA LEU A 78 -7.10 2.53 7.97
C LEU A 78 -6.12 1.36 8.07
N ARG A 79 -5.02 1.55 8.80
CA ARG A 79 -4.00 0.52 9.01
C ARG A 79 -4.48 -0.57 9.95
N GLU A 80 -5.07 -0.17 11.08
CA GLU A 80 -5.64 -1.10 12.04
C GLU A 80 -6.78 -1.90 11.42
N GLU A 81 -7.67 -1.25 10.67
CA GLU A 81 -8.74 -1.94 9.97
C GLU A 81 -8.18 -2.96 8.95
N SER A 82 -7.24 -2.52 8.11
CA SER A 82 -6.64 -3.38 7.08
C SER A 82 -5.72 -4.48 7.62
N ARG A 83 -5.43 -4.52 8.92
CA ARG A 83 -4.73 -5.62 9.59
C ARG A 83 -5.66 -6.59 10.32
N ARG A 84 -6.98 -6.36 10.34
CA ARG A 84 -7.90 -7.34 10.93
C ARG A 84 -7.97 -8.60 10.10
N THR A 85 -7.98 -9.77 10.75
CA THR A 85 -8.05 -11.08 10.07
C THR A 85 -9.30 -11.20 9.19
N ASP A 86 -10.47 -10.81 9.69
CA ASP A 86 -11.72 -10.85 8.91
C ASP A 86 -11.73 -9.85 7.75
N PHE A 87 -10.93 -8.79 7.82
CA PHE A 87 -10.77 -7.82 6.75
C PHE A 87 -9.88 -8.38 5.64
N LEU A 88 -8.66 -8.84 5.96
CA LEU A 88 -7.70 -9.33 4.96
C LEU A 88 -8.11 -10.65 4.32
N ALA A 89 -8.74 -11.56 5.07
CA ALA A 89 -9.18 -12.84 4.54
C ALA A 89 -10.46 -12.75 3.69
N THR A 90 -11.20 -11.63 3.77
CA THR A 90 -12.37 -11.40 2.92
C THR A 90 -11.90 -10.99 1.51
N PRO A 91 -12.35 -11.65 0.43
CA PRO A 91 -11.96 -11.27 -0.92
C PRO A 91 -12.31 -9.83 -1.29
N PHE A 92 -11.36 -9.12 -1.90
CA PHE A 92 -11.57 -7.83 -2.52
C PHE A 92 -12.61 -7.94 -3.64
N PRO A 93 -13.72 -7.19 -3.57
CA PRO A 93 -14.90 -7.48 -4.39
C PRO A 93 -14.82 -6.88 -5.80
N HIS A 94 -13.88 -5.98 -6.07
CA HIS A 94 -13.85 -5.21 -7.30
C HIS A 94 -12.87 -5.80 -8.33
N THR A 95 -13.33 -5.92 -9.57
CA THR A 95 -12.50 -6.34 -10.74
C THR A 95 -12.37 -5.27 -11.81
N ARG A 96 -13.01 -4.12 -11.60
CA ARG A 96 -12.97 -2.95 -12.47
C ARG A 96 -12.97 -1.70 -11.60
N ALA A 97 -12.64 -0.56 -12.20
CA ALA A 97 -12.74 0.72 -11.51
C ALA A 97 -14.13 0.92 -10.91
N TRP A 98 -14.17 1.58 -9.75
CA TRP A 98 -15.38 2.02 -9.09
C TRP A 98 -15.39 3.54 -9.06
N SER A 99 -16.38 4.15 -9.70
CA SER A 99 -16.53 5.61 -9.67
C SER A 99 -16.76 6.09 -8.25
N GLY A 100 -15.92 7.03 -7.82
CA GLY A 100 -16.04 7.62 -6.51
C GLY A 100 -17.29 8.48 -6.35
N PRO A 101 -17.54 8.94 -5.12
CA PRO A 101 -18.74 9.68 -4.78
C PRO A 101 -18.83 11.07 -5.42
N GLY A 102 -17.71 11.62 -5.91
CA GLY A 102 -17.63 13.00 -6.36
C GLY A 102 -17.86 14.01 -5.24
N ARG A 103 -17.98 15.29 -5.61
CA ARG A 103 -18.10 16.40 -4.66
C ARG A 103 -19.32 16.20 -3.74
N ASN A 104 -19.09 16.26 -2.43
CA ASN A 104 -20.09 16.12 -1.35
C ASN A 104 -20.73 14.73 -1.21
N GLY A 105 -20.24 13.70 -1.88
CA GLY A 105 -20.70 12.34 -1.65
C GLY A 105 -19.82 11.59 -0.64
N ASN A 106 -20.28 10.41 -0.22
CA ASN A 106 -19.52 9.53 0.67
C ASN A 106 -19.20 8.21 -0.04
N ALA A 107 -18.00 7.67 0.17
CA ALA A 107 -17.61 6.39 -0.40
C ALA A 107 -18.56 5.27 0.09
N SER A 108 -19.03 4.43 -0.84
CA SER A 108 -19.97 3.34 -0.57
C SER A 108 -19.46 1.97 -1.06
N TYR A 109 -18.15 1.88 -1.32
CA TYR A 109 -17.49 0.66 -1.77
C TYR A 109 -16.71 0.00 -0.62
N SER A 110 -16.40 -1.28 -0.77
CA SER A 110 -15.64 -2.04 0.22
C SER A 110 -14.21 -2.22 -0.26
N VAL A 111 -13.26 -2.03 0.65
CA VAL A 111 -11.82 -2.24 0.44
C VAL A 111 -11.28 -3.47 1.16
N LYS A 112 -12.16 -4.36 1.65
CA LYS A 112 -11.76 -5.62 2.28
C LYS A 112 -10.86 -6.44 1.38
N GLY A 113 -9.97 -7.24 1.96
CA GLY A 113 -8.99 -8.04 1.21
C GLY A 113 -7.84 -7.23 0.63
N SER A 114 -7.69 -5.96 1.03
CA SER A 114 -6.56 -5.11 0.64
C SER A 114 -5.81 -4.58 1.87
N LEU A 115 -4.53 -4.28 1.69
CA LEU A 115 -3.67 -3.64 2.68
C LEU A 115 -3.34 -2.23 2.20
N VAL A 116 -3.48 -1.22 3.08
CA VAL A 116 -2.94 0.12 2.78
C VAL A 116 -1.42 0.04 2.86
N ILE A 117 -0.76 0.37 1.75
CA ILE A 117 0.71 0.30 1.63
C ILE A 117 1.36 1.68 1.48
N GLY A 118 0.59 2.75 1.33
CA GLY A 118 1.15 4.10 1.28
C GLY A 118 0.08 5.17 1.14
N GLU A 119 0.40 6.38 1.60
CA GLU A 119 -0.40 7.58 1.40
C GLU A 119 0.11 8.36 0.19
N CYS A 120 -0.82 8.85 -0.63
CA CYS A 120 -0.51 9.69 -1.79
C CYS A 120 -0.79 11.19 -1.56
N GLY A 121 -1.35 11.54 -0.40
CA GLY A 121 -1.82 12.87 -0.02
C GLY A 121 -3.32 13.06 -0.25
N CYS A 122 -3.89 14.15 0.29
CA CYS A 122 -5.31 14.50 0.14
C CYS A 122 -6.29 13.38 0.58
N GLY A 123 -5.88 12.50 1.50
CA GLY A 123 -6.69 11.36 1.92
C GLY A 123 -6.84 10.29 0.82
N THR A 124 -5.84 10.17 -0.06
CA THR A 124 -5.79 9.13 -1.09
C THR A 124 -4.68 8.13 -0.79
N PHE A 125 -4.89 6.87 -1.19
CA PHE A 125 -4.06 5.76 -0.73
C PHE A 125 -3.69 4.80 -1.86
N SER A 126 -2.53 4.17 -1.72
CA SER A 126 -2.18 2.97 -2.48
C SER A 126 -2.56 1.73 -1.67
N ARG A 127 -3.34 0.84 -2.27
CA ARG A 127 -3.83 -0.39 -1.64
C ARG A 127 -3.37 -1.62 -2.40
N LEU A 128 -2.66 -2.52 -1.72
CA LEU A 128 -2.30 -3.83 -2.28
C LEU A 128 -3.43 -4.82 -2.05
N VAL A 129 -3.94 -5.46 -3.11
CA VAL A 129 -4.90 -6.55 -2.96
C VAL A 129 -4.18 -7.81 -2.45
N ILE A 130 -4.61 -8.30 -1.29
CA ILE A 130 -4.07 -9.50 -0.62
C ILE A 130 -4.93 -10.73 -0.93
N THR A 131 -6.25 -10.57 -0.94
CA THR A 131 -7.19 -11.68 -1.15
C THR A 131 -8.22 -11.29 -2.20
N GLY A 132 -8.48 -12.16 -3.17
CA GLY A 132 -9.48 -11.95 -4.23
C GLY A 132 -8.91 -12.11 -5.63
N ARG A 133 -9.69 -11.73 -6.65
CA ARG A 133 -9.35 -11.99 -8.07
C ARG A 133 -8.16 -11.19 -8.58
N ASN A 134 -7.83 -10.08 -7.92
CA ASN A 134 -6.76 -9.17 -8.33
C ASN A 134 -5.59 -9.18 -7.33
N VAL A 135 -5.37 -10.29 -6.61
CA VAL A 135 -4.23 -10.44 -5.71
C VAL A 135 -2.93 -9.95 -6.36
N GLY A 136 -2.12 -9.19 -5.62
CA GLY A 136 -0.87 -8.60 -6.08
C GLY A 136 -1.00 -7.24 -6.76
N HIS A 137 -2.19 -6.84 -7.21
CA HIS A 137 -2.37 -5.55 -7.87
C HIS A 137 -2.45 -4.42 -6.84
N VAL A 138 -1.82 -3.28 -7.16
CA VAL A 138 -1.89 -2.05 -6.36
C VAL A 138 -2.97 -1.15 -6.93
N TRP A 139 -4.03 -0.94 -6.17
CA TRP A 139 -5.16 -0.09 -6.52
C TRP A 139 -4.99 1.29 -5.89
N PHE A 140 -5.37 2.32 -6.64
CA PHE A 140 -5.47 3.67 -6.12
C PHE A 140 -6.85 3.88 -5.51
N ASP A 141 -6.88 4.39 -4.29
CA ASP A 141 -8.06 4.65 -3.49
C ASP A 141 -8.21 6.15 -3.24
N ASP A 142 -9.22 6.76 -3.84
CA ASP A 142 -9.64 8.15 -3.63
C ASP A 142 -11.08 8.15 -3.09
N PRO A 143 -11.26 7.99 -1.76
CA PRO A 143 -12.58 7.93 -1.14
C PRO A 143 -13.33 9.26 -1.23
N GLY A 144 -12.64 10.38 -1.35
CA GLY A 144 -13.26 11.70 -1.43
C GLY A 144 -13.82 12.05 -2.80
N TRP A 145 -13.27 11.47 -3.88
CA TRP A 145 -13.59 11.94 -5.23
C TRP A 145 -13.64 10.83 -6.28
N GLY A 146 -12.50 10.26 -6.65
CA GLY A 146 -12.32 9.38 -7.81
C GLY A 146 -12.72 7.92 -7.62
N GLY A 147 -12.77 7.44 -6.37
CA GLY A 147 -13.11 6.07 -6.03
C GLY A 147 -11.94 5.12 -6.17
N LEU A 148 -12.19 3.92 -6.68
CA LEU A 148 -11.17 2.88 -6.82
C LEU A 148 -10.71 2.76 -8.27
N THR A 149 -9.40 2.88 -8.49
CA THR A 149 -8.78 2.70 -9.81
C THR A 149 -7.82 1.50 -9.77
N PRO A 150 -7.99 0.50 -10.67
CA PRO A 150 -7.05 -0.62 -10.75
C PRO A 150 -5.67 -0.15 -11.20
N GLY A 151 -4.63 -0.71 -10.61
CA GLY A 151 -3.25 -0.55 -11.07
C GLY A 151 -2.59 -1.92 -11.32
N PRO A 152 -1.29 -1.92 -11.65
CA PRO A 152 -0.55 -3.13 -12.02
C PRO A 152 -0.15 -3.95 -10.78
N ASP A 153 0.52 -5.08 -11.00
CA ASP A 153 1.16 -5.84 -9.91
C ASP A 153 2.14 -4.95 -9.13
N PHE A 154 2.30 -5.24 -7.83
CA PHE A 154 3.19 -4.51 -6.92
C PHE A 154 4.60 -4.28 -7.49
N ARG A 155 5.20 -5.30 -8.13
CA ARG A 155 6.54 -5.18 -8.70
C ARG A 155 6.58 -4.12 -9.79
N ASP A 156 5.62 -4.15 -10.70
CA ASP A 156 5.55 -3.23 -11.83
C ASP A 156 5.22 -1.82 -11.34
N TRP A 157 4.31 -1.69 -10.37
CA TRP A 157 3.99 -0.44 -9.70
C TRP A 157 5.23 0.21 -9.07
N TYR A 158 5.99 -0.56 -8.28
CA TYR A 158 7.19 -0.04 -7.62
C TYR A 158 8.32 0.26 -8.61
N SER A 159 8.50 -0.58 -9.65
CA SER A 159 9.50 -0.37 -10.70
C SER A 159 9.21 0.86 -11.55
N ALA A 160 7.94 1.14 -11.83
CA ALA A 160 7.54 2.35 -12.55
C ALA A 160 7.92 3.62 -11.78
N TRP A 161 7.78 3.62 -10.45
CA TRP A 161 8.26 4.72 -9.62
C TRP A 161 9.77 4.88 -9.65
N LEU A 162 10.52 3.78 -9.54
CA LEU A 162 11.99 3.82 -9.66
C LEU A 162 12.45 4.38 -11.01
N ALA A 163 11.73 4.07 -12.09
CA ALA A 163 12.05 4.54 -13.44
C ALA A 163 11.63 5.99 -13.69
N ALA A 164 10.56 6.46 -13.04
CA ALA A 164 10.10 7.85 -13.10
C ALA A 164 10.87 8.79 -12.17
N ALA A 165 11.68 8.22 -11.27
CA ALA A 165 12.50 8.94 -10.32
C ALA A 165 13.88 9.24 -10.91
#